data_AF-A0A5B0S3J2-F1
#
_entry.id   AF-A0A5B0S3J2-F1
#
_cell.length_a   1.000
_cell.length_b   1.000
_cell.length_c   1.000
_cell.angle_alpha   90.00
_cell.angle_beta   90.00
_cell.angle_gamma   90.00
#
_symmetry.space_group_name_H-M   'P 1'
#
loop_
_entity.id
_entity.type
_entity.pdbx_description
1 polymer ?
#
loop_
_entity_poly.entity_id
_entity_poly.type
_entity_poly.pdbx_seq_one_letter_code
_entity_poly.pdbx_strand_id
1 'polypeptide(L)'
;MPKALTYRKDGALAQSTRTRNKQNSPILPSSNAPVCQALYDFLRLLLGIKKASDLVASSPGPERLAQFNCRSWDSEFLKRSKALLDLHGESPTTGNSPLYGKKKTLHESNRTTFLQHLDEINFPYAGFNWNEESSSAWNVTFSELILQHWNHARFAGAFLAYPMDPRAADSPSTMLALIIRWFTGRQDRIRREERNPGSAQRQQIMVQKSQQRLTVCHCTADV
;
A
#
# COMPACT_ATOMS: atom_id res chain seq x y z
N MET A 1 19.27 -12.61 -36.80
CA MET A 1 19.62 -11.54 -35.85
C MET A 1 19.18 -11.93 -34.45
N PRO A 2 20.08 -12.05 -33.46
CA PRO A 2 19.69 -12.35 -32.09
C PRO A 2 18.99 -11.14 -31.47
N LYS A 3 17.80 -11.36 -30.90
CA LYS A 3 17.06 -10.33 -30.13
C LYS A 3 17.90 -9.97 -28.90
N ALA A 4 18.23 -8.69 -28.73
CA ALA A 4 18.88 -8.20 -27.52
C ALA A 4 18.02 -8.57 -26.29
N LEU A 5 18.51 -9.48 -25.45
CA LEU A 5 17.77 -10.09 -24.34
C LEU A 5 17.55 -9.16 -23.14
N THR A 6 18.11 -7.94 -23.13
CA THR A 6 17.97 -7.03 -22.00
C THR A 6 17.96 -5.56 -22.45
N TYR A 7 16.80 -4.92 -22.34
CA TYR A 7 16.71 -3.46 -22.41
C TYR A 7 17.35 -2.86 -21.14
N ARG A 8 18.40 -2.07 -21.32
CA ARG A 8 19.06 -1.30 -20.26
C ARG A 8 18.64 0.15 -20.39
N LYS A 9 18.25 0.77 -19.28
CA LYS A 9 18.00 2.20 -19.21
C LYS A 9 19.11 2.79 -18.34
N ASP A 10 19.90 3.71 -18.90
CA ASP A 10 20.98 4.41 -18.21
C ASP A 10 22.04 3.46 -17.59
N GLY A 11 22.45 2.43 -18.33
CA GLY A 11 23.47 1.47 -17.89
C GLY A 11 22.97 0.40 -16.91
N ALA A 12 21.83 0.63 -16.24
CA ALA A 12 21.17 -0.34 -15.36
C ALA A 12 20.16 -1.20 -16.14
N LEU A 13 19.99 -2.46 -15.71
CA LEU A 13 18.89 -3.30 -16.21
C LEU A 13 17.57 -2.61 -15.83
N ALA A 14 16.70 -2.37 -16.83
CA ALA A 14 15.37 -1.86 -16.56
C ALA A 14 14.59 -2.92 -15.74
N GLN A 15 14.60 -2.78 -14.41
CA GLN A 15 13.90 -3.69 -13.52
C GLN A 15 12.42 -3.36 -13.55
N SER A 16 11.67 -4.10 -14.37
CA SER A 16 10.22 -4.05 -14.32
C SER A 16 9.71 -4.48 -12.93
N THR A 17 8.53 -3.99 -12.52
CA THR A 17 7.81 -4.48 -11.33
C THR A 17 7.72 -6.00 -11.32
N ARG A 18 7.53 -6.62 -12.49
CA ARG A 18 7.47 -8.07 -12.66
C ARG A 18 8.78 -8.75 -12.27
N THR A 19 9.92 -8.17 -12.67
CA THR A 19 11.25 -8.68 -12.32
C THR A 19 11.49 -8.59 -10.82
N ARG A 20 11.17 -7.44 -10.20
CA ARG A 20 11.27 -7.25 -8.73
C ARG A 20 10.36 -8.21 -7.96
N ASN A 21 9.12 -8.39 -8.40
CA ASN A 21 8.20 -9.35 -7.78
C ASN A 21 8.69 -10.80 -7.89
N LYS A 22 9.35 -11.15 -9.01
CA LYS A 22 9.96 -12.48 -9.17
C LYS A 22 11.16 -12.68 -8.24
N GLN A 23 11.97 -11.65 -8.03
CA GLN A 23 13.08 -11.72 -7.07
C GLN A 23 12.58 -11.86 -5.62
N ASN A 24 11.48 -11.20 -5.30
CA ASN A 24 10.89 -11.22 -3.96
C ASN A 24 9.95 -12.40 -3.72
N SER A 25 9.60 -13.20 -4.73
CA SER A 25 8.64 -14.30 -4.58
C SER A 25 9.07 -15.42 -3.62
N PRO A 26 10.38 -15.71 -3.39
CA PRO A 26 10.78 -16.68 -2.38
C PRO A 26 10.61 -16.16 -0.95
N ILE A 27 10.55 -14.84 -0.76
CA ILE A 27 10.64 -14.18 0.55
C ILE A 27 9.29 -13.61 0.98
N LEU A 28 8.52 -13.08 0.03
CA LEU A 28 7.25 -12.40 0.31
C LEU A 28 6.06 -13.26 -0.10
N PRO A 29 4.96 -13.23 0.68
CA PRO A 29 3.70 -13.86 0.29
C PRO A 29 3.23 -13.42 -1.10
N SER A 30 2.51 -14.28 -1.81
CA SER A 30 1.95 -13.94 -3.12
C SER A 30 1.06 -12.70 -3.03
N SER A 31 0.94 -11.92 -4.10
CA SER A 31 0.06 -10.73 -4.11
C SER A 31 -1.41 -11.06 -3.80
N ASN A 32 -1.81 -12.31 -4.01
CA ASN A 32 -3.16 -12.80 -3.77
C ASN A 32 -3.34 -13.41 -2.37
N ALA A 33 -2.27 -13.48 -1.57
CA ALA A 33 -2.34 -13.97 -0.20
C ALA A 33 -3.27 -13.08 0.65
N PRO A 34 -4.04 -13.65 1.59
CA PRO A 34 -4.98 -12.90 2.43
C PRO A 34 -4.35 -11.70 3.16
N VAL A 35 -3.13 -11.85 3.69
CA VAL A 35 -2.37 -10.76 4.34
C VAL A 35 -2.07 -9.60 3.38
N CYS A 36 -1.78 -9.90 2.11
CA CYS A 36 -1.53 -8.87 1.10
C CYS A 36 -2.82 -8.13 0.75
N GLN A 37 -3.94 -8.85 0.62
CA GLN A 37 -5.24 -8.22 0.36
C GLN A 37 -5.65 -7.32 1.52
N ALA A 38 -5.54 -7.80 2.76
CA ALA A 38 -5.80 -7.01 3.97
C ALA A 38 -4.96 -5.73 4.01
N LEU A 39 -3.65 -5.84 3.79
CA LEU A 39 -2.76 -4.69 3.76
C LEU A 39 -3.10 -3.73 2.61
N TYR A 40 -3.44 -4.23 1.44
CA TYR A 40 -3.73 -3.39 0.27
C TYR A 40 -5.06 -2.65 0.42
N ASP A 41 -6.05 -3.28 1.04
CA ASP A 41 -7.30 -2.63 1.41
C ASP A 41 -7.08 -1.57 2.51
N PHE A 42 -6.22 -1.87 3.48
CA PHE A 42 -5.83 -0.91 4.51
C PHE A 42 -5.09 0.30 3.94
N LEU A 43 -4.09 0.10 3.07
CA LEU A 43 -3.37 1.17 2.38
C LEU A 43 -4.32 2.04 1.54
N ARG A 44 -5.29 1.41 0.85
CA ARG A 44 -6.31 2.15 0.10
C ARG A 44 -7.17 3.00 1.01
N LEU A 45 -7.60 2.45 2.14
CA LEU A 45 -8.38 3.17 3.15
C LEU A 45 -7.60 4.38 3.69
N LEU A 46 -6.35 4.19 4.12
CA LEU A 46 -5.50 5.25 4.66
C LEU A 46 -5.21 6.36 3.64
N LEU A 47 -5.10 6.01 2.35
CA LEU A 47 -4.83 6.97 1.27
C LEU A 47 -6.08 7.52 0.58
N GLY A 48 -7.26 7.02 0.93
CA GLY A 48 -8.55 7.56 0.46
C GLY A 48 -8.89 7.11 -0.94
N ILE A 49 -8.31 5.98 -1.35
CA ILE A 49 -8.43 5.41 -2.67
C ILE A 49 -9.67 4.50 -2.69
N LYS A 50 -10.74 4.95 -3.35
CA LYS A 50 -12.02 4.21 -3.40
C LYS A 50 -12.01 3.14 -4.48
N LYS A 51 -11.36 3.40 -5.62
CA LYS A 51 -11.25 2.49 -6.75
C LYS A 51 -9.79 2.28 -7.14
N ALA A 52 -9.52 1.12 -7.74
CA ALA A 52 -8.19 0.82 -8.28
C ALA A 52 -7.76 1.75 -9.43
N SER A 53 -8.72 2.44 -10.05
CA SER A 53 -8.56 3.45 -11.10
C SER A 53 -8.29 4.84 -10.56
N ASP A 54 -8.59 5.11 -9.30
CA ASP A 54 -8.51 6.48 -8.78
C ASP A 54 -7.07 6.96 -8.89
N LEU A 55 -6.93 8.11 -9.54
CA LEU A 55 -5.68 8.85 -9.58
C LEU A 55 -5.30 9.14 -8.15
N VAL A 56 -4.06 8.78 -7.81
CA VAL A 56 -3.58 8.93 -6.44
C VAL A 56 -3.42 10.42 -6.16
N ALA A 57 -3.56 10.78 -4.88
CA ALA A 57 -3.20 12.11 -4.44
C ALA A 57 -1.77 12.44 -4.92
N SER A 58 -1.60 13.65 -5.46
CA SER A 58 -0.33 14.12 -6.02
C SER A 58 0.81 13.97 -5.02
N SER A 59 2.03 13.78 -5.51
CA SER A 59 3.23 13.87 -4.67
C SER A 59 3.24 15.19 -3.87
N PRO A 60 3.82 15.22 -2.66
CA PRO A 60 3.92 16.45 -1.87
C PRO A 60 4.65 17.54 -2.66
N GLY A 61 4.13 18.76 -2.59
CA GLY A 61 4.76 19.92 -3.21
C GLY A 61 6.03 20.35 -2.47
N PRO A 62 6.85 21.25 -3.07
CA PRO A 62 8.13 21.70 -2.49
C PRO A 62 8.01 22.25 -1.06
N GLU A 63 6.91 22.96 -0.76
CA GLU A 63 6.65 23.50 0.58
C GLU A 63 6.51 22.40 1.64
N ARG A 64 5.77 21.32 1.33
CA ARG A 64 5.59 20.18 2.24
C ARG A 64 6.89 19.40 2.41
N LEU A 65 7.69 19.28 1.35
CA LEU A 65 9.03 18.70 1.41
C LEU A 65 9.96 19.54 2.29
N ALA A 66 9.92 20.86 2.17
CA ALA A 66 10.68 21.75 3.04
C ALA A 66 10.27 21.58 4.52
N GLN A 67 8.97 21.57 4.81
CA GLN A 67 8.45 21.29 6.16
C GLN A 67 8.95 19.95 6.72
N PHE A 68 8.99 18.90 5.90
CA PHE A 68 9.53 17.60 6.30
C PHE A 68 11.03 17.70 6.62
N ASN A 69 11.81 18.35 5.76
CA ASN A 69 13.25 18.47 5.92
C ASN A 69 13.67 19.36 7.10
N CYS A 70 12.77 20.20 7.63
CA CYS A 70 13.02 21.02 8.83
C CYS A 70 13.01 20.22 10.14
N ARG A 71 12.66 18.93 10.13
CA ARG A 71 12.54 18.08 11.33
C ARG A 71 13.32 16.78 11.16
N SER A 72 13.84 16.25 12.28
CA SER A 72 14.40 14.88 12.34
C SER A 72 13.27 13.84 12.45
N TRP A 73 13.33 12.83 11.60
CA TRP A 73 12.41 11.68 11.57
C TRP A 73 13.14 10.39 11.96
N ASP A 74 13.96 10.48 13.01
CA ASP A 74 14.76 9.38 13.52
C ASP A 74 13.93 8.33 14.28
N SER A 75 14.61 7.29 14.75
CA SER A 75 13.98 6.20 15.52
C SER A 75 13.36 6.68 16.83
N GLU A 76 13.88 7.73 17.47
CA GLU A 76 13.33 8.30 18.70
C GLU A 76 12.04 9.08 18.42
N PHE A 77 11.96 9.78 17.29
CA PHE A 77 10.70 10.35 16.82
C PHE A 77 9.65 9.25 16.60
N LEU A 78 10.00 8.18 15.89
CA LEU A 78 9.07 7.09 15.58
C LEU A 78 8.58 6.38 16.84
N LYS A 79 9.43 6.19 17.86
CA LYS A 79 9.04 5.67 19.17
C LYS A 79 8.04 6.58 19.88
N ARG A 80 8.29 7.90 19.91
CA ARG A 80 7.38 8.89 20.51
C ARG A 80 6.03 8.93 19.78
N SER A 81 6.04 8.94 18.45
CA SER A 81 4.87 8.81 17.59
C SER A 81 4.04 7.57 17.94
N LYS A 82 4.69 6.41 18.06
CA LYS A 82 4.01 5.17 18.48
C LYS A 82 3.40 5.30 19.87
N ALA A 83 4.10 5.88 20.84
CA ALA A 83 3.57 6.07 22.18
C ALA A 83 2.32 6.97 22.20
N LEU A 84 2.29 8.03 21.38
CA LEU A 84 1.10 8.88 21.21
C LEU A 84 -0.09 8.09 20.64
N LEU A 85 0.17 7.24 19.64
CA LEU A 85 -0.86 6.38 19.07
C LEU A 85 -1.41 5.36 20.09
N ASP A 86 -0.53 4.79 20.90
CA ASP A 86 -0.92 3.81 21.93
C ASP A 86 -1.76 4.46 23.05
N LEU A 87 -1.46 5.70 23.46
CA LEU A 87 -2.25 6.46 24.45
C LEU A 87 -3.70 6.70 24.00
N HIS A 88 -3.93 6.90 22.71
CA HIS A 88 -5.28 7.04 22.16
C HIS A 88 -6.05 5.71 22.11
N GLY A 89 -5.35 4.57 22.21
CA GLY A 89 -5.94 3.23 22.24
C GLY A 89 -6.48 2.78 23.59
N GLU A 90 -6.18 3.49 24.69
CA GLU A 90 -6.60 3.12 26.05
C GLU A 90 -7.98 3.66 26.45
N SER A 91 -8.69 4.36 25.56
CA SER A 91 -10.08 4.75 25.88
C SER A 91 -10.96 3.50 25.92
N PRO A 92 -11.59 3.16 27.06
CA PRO A 92 -12.42 1.98 27.18
C PRO A 92 -13.65 2.22 26.31
N THR A 93 -13.62 1.71 25.08
CA THR A 93 -14.80 1.68 24.25
C THR A 93 -15.65 0.53 24.78
N THR A 94 -16.38 0.82 25.86
CA THR A 94 -17.59 0.12 26.26
C THR A 94 -18.61 0.33 25.13
N GLY A 95 -18.45 -0.42 24.06
CA GLY A 95 -19.21 -0.23 22.85
C GLY A 95 -18.75 -1.23 21.83
N ASN A 96 -19.32 -2.44 21.91
CA ASN A 96 -19.40 -3.46 20.87
C ASN A 96 -18.70 -3.04 19.57
N SER A 97 -17.39 -3.30 19.45
CA SER A 97 -16.73 -3.23 18.14
C SER A 97 -17.59 -4.07 17.20
N PRO A 98 -18.19 -3.49 16.15
CA PRO A 98 -19.04 -4.26 15.26
C PRO A 98 -18.18 -5.41 14.75
N LEU A 99 -18.60 -6.63 15.03
CA LEU A 99 -18.09 -7.80 14.33
C LEU A 99 -18.52 -7.60 12.88
N TYR A 100 -17.71 -6.85 12.11
CA TYR A 100 -17.94 -6.64 10.70
C TYR A 100 -17.99 -8.04 10.10
N GLY A 101 -19.17 -8.43 9.64
CA GLY A 101 -19.50 -9.80 9.28
C GLY A 101 -18.64 -10.35 8.15
N LYS A 102 -19.14 -11.36 7.44
CA LYS A 102 -18.41 -12.10 6.38
C LYS A 102 -17.82 -11.25 5.23
N LYS A 103 -18.01 -9.92 5.22
CA LYS A 103 -17.54 -8.98 4.20
C LYS A 103 -16.29 -8.24 4.68
N LYS A 104 -15.21 -8.33 3.89
CA LYS A 104 -13.94 -7.60 4.05
C LYS A 104 -14.14 -6.08 3.95
N THR A 105 -14.62 -5.44 5.02
CA THR A 105 -14.84 -3.99 5.07
C THR A 105 -14.11 -3.44 6.27
N LEU A 106 -13.06 -2.66 6.02
CA LEU A 106 -12.33 -1.94 7.06
C LEU A 106 -13.13 -0.70 7.44
N HIS A 107 -13.20 -0.40 8.74
CA HIS A 107 -13.95 0.75 9.23
C HIS A 107 -13.20 2.06 8.99
N GLU A 108 -13.95 3.12 8.65
CA GLU A 108 -13.42 4.46 8.37
C GLU A 108 -12.67 5.08 9.55
N SER A 109 -12.96 4.64 10.79
CA SER A 109 -12.22 5.09 11.98
C SER A 109 -10.72 4.89 11.85
N ASN A 110 -10.25 3.83 11.18
CA ASN A 110 -8.82 3.62 10.96
C ASN A 110 -8.19 4.76 10.15
N ARG A 111 -8.91 5.31 9.17
CA ARG A 111 -8.46 6.49 8.41
C ARG A 111 -8.50 7.73 9.28
N THR A 112 -9.58 7.94 10.03
CA THR A 112 -9.72 9.10 10.91
C THR A 112 -8.60 9.15 11.94
N THR A 113 -8.34 8.05 12.63
CA THR A 113 -7.23 7.92 13.60
C THR A 113 -5.87 8.12 12.93
N PHE A 114 -5.69 7.61 11.70
CA PHE A 114 -4.46 7.86 10.93
C PHE A 114 -4.24 9.34 10.66
N LEU A 115 -5.24 10.04 10.13
CA LEU A 115 -5.14 11.45 9.79
C LEU A 115 -4.97 12.34 11.03
N GLN A 116 -5.67 12.04 12.12
CA GLN A 116 -5.49 12.72 13.41
C GLN A 116 -4.07 12.55 13.94
N HIS A 117 -3.55 11.32 13.93
CA HIS A 117 -2.18 11.07 14.38
C HIS A 117 -1.15 11.81 13.50
N LEU A 118 -1.34 11.84 12.17
CA LEU A 118 -0.47 12.62 11.28
C LEU A 118 -0.50 14.12 11.59
N ASP A 119 -1.67 14.67 11.91
CA ASP A 119 -1.82 16.08 12.30
C ASP A 119 -1.11 16.38 13.62
N GLU A 120 -1.31 15.53 14.65
CA GLU A 120 -0.68 15.66 15.97
C GLU A 120 0.85 15.65 15.89
N ILE A 121 1.42 14.72 15.12
CA ILE A 121 2.88 14.66 14.92
C ILE A 121 3.39 15.70 13.92
N ASN A 122 2.49 16.52 13.35
CA ASN A 122 2.78 17.52 12.32
C ASN A 122 3.47 16.89 11.08
N PHE A 123 3.01 15.72 10.66
CA PHE A 123 3.47 15.13 9.40
C PHE A 123 2.92 15.94 8.22
N PRO A 124 3.76 16.48 7.32
CA PRO A 124 3.31 17.55 6.43
C PRO A 124 2.25 17.17 5.40
N TYR A 125 2.15 15.89 5.05
CA TYR A 125 1.23 15.44 4.00
C TYR A 125 0.89 13.95 4.12
N ALA A 126 -0.40 13.61 4.10
CA ALA A 126 -0.91 12.24 4.27
C ALA A 126 -0.80 11.39 2.99
N GLY A 127 0.41 11.24 2.46
CA GLY A 127 0.66 10.46 1.25
C GLY A 127 2.13 10.18 0.98
N PHE A 128 2.37 9.19 0.12
CA PHE A 128 3.70 8.91 -0.38
C PHE A 128 4.20 10.02 -1.32
N ASN A 129 5.51 10.17 -1.38
CA ASN A 129 6.16 10.91 -2.44
C ASN A 129 6.38 9.98 -3.65
N TRP A 130 5.46 10.03 -4.62
CA TRP A 130 5.51 9.18 -5.82
C TRP A 130 6.65 9.55 -6.78
N ASN A 131 7.26 10.72 -6.60
CA ASN A 131 8.38 11.17 -7.43
C ASN A 131 9.70 10.55 -6.95
N GLU A 132 9.79 10.16 -5.68
CA GLU A 132 10.99 9.60 -5.05
C GLU A 132 10.93 8.08 -4.91
N GLU A 133 12.07 7.46 -4.65
CA GLU A 133 12.15 6.02 -4.41
C GLU A 133 11.57 5.63 -3.04
N SER A 134 11.27 4.34 -2.86
CA SER A 134 10.79 3.81 -1.57
C SER A 134 11.80 3.97 -0.43
N SER A 135 13.09 4.14 -0.78
CA SER A 135 14.21 4.35 0.14
C SER A 135 14.42 5.82 0.54
N SER A 136 13.66 6.76 -0.03
CA SER A 136 13.72 8.16 0.41
C SER A 136 13.29 8.29 1.87
N ALA A 137 13.87 9.24 2.60
CA ALA A 137 13.51 9.51 3.98
C ALA A 137 12.00 9.68 4.15
N TRP A 138 11.35 10.43 3.25
CA TRP A 138 9.90 10.60 3.23
C TRP A 138 9.14 9.26 3.18
N ASN A 139 9.44 8.44 2.18
CA ASN A 139 8.70 7.20 1.95
C ASN A 139 9.02 6.13 3.00
N VAL A 140 10.23 6.13 3.56
CA VAL A 140 10.60 5.29 4.71
C VAL A 140 9.78 5.69 5.93
N THR A 141 9.82 6.95 6.34
CA THR A 141 9.06 7.45 7.51
C THR A 141 7.56 7.21 7.33
N PHE A 142 7.00 7.50 6.16
CA PHE A 142 5.58 7.30 5.92
C PHE A 142 5.18 5.80 5.94
N SER A 143 6.05 4.91 5.43
CA SER A 143 5.83 3.46 5.52
C SER A 143 5.84 2.96 6.96
N GLU A 144 6.72 3.51 7.80
CA GLU A 144 6.76 3.18 9.22
C GLU A 144 5.53 3.66 9.98
N LEU A 145 5.04 4.88 9.69
CA LEU A 145 3.79 5.38 10.27
C LEU A 145 2.60 4.49 9.87
N ILE A 146 2.52 4.05 8.61
CA ILE A 146 1.53 3.07 8.18
C ILE A 146 1.66 1.77 8.97
N LEU A 147 2.88 1.27 9.21
CA LEU A 147 3.10 0.04 9.96
C LEU A 147 2.65 0.16 11.43
N GLN A 148 2.86 1.32 12.06
CA GLN A 148 2.35 1.59 13.41
C GLN A 148 0.82 1.47 13.45
N HIS A 149 0.14 2.08 12.48
CA HIS A 149 -1.32 2.02 12.36
C HIS A 149 -1.84 0.66 11.94
N TRP A 150 -1.11 -0.09 11.12
CA TRP A 150 -1.42 -1.49 10.82
C TRP A 150 -1.46 -2.32 12.10
N ASN A 151 -0.44 -2.17 12.96
CA ASN A 151 -0.37 -2.90 14.22
C ASN A 151 -1.49 -2.48 15.18
N HIS A 152 -1.75 -1.18 15.31
CA HIS A 152 -2.85 -0.66 16.13
C HIS A 152 -4.20 -1.24 15.68
N ALA A 153 -4.52 -1.16 14.37
CA ALA A 153 -5.74 -1.72 13.81
C ALA A 153 -5.84 -3.25 13.98
N ARG A 154 -4.70 -3.96 13.87
CA ARG A 154 -4.65 -5.41 14.07
C ARG A 154 -4.97 -5.80 15.50
N PHE A 155 -4.39 -5.12 16.49
CA PHE A 155 -4.69 -5.37 17.89
C PHE A 155 -6.13 -5.00 18.26
N ALA A 156 -6.72 -4.01 17.60
CA ALA A 156 -8.15 -3.67 17.71
C ALA A 156 -9.09 -4.66 16.97
N GLY A 157 -8.55 -5.69 16.30
CA GLY A 157 -9.36 -6.70 15.60
C GLY A 157 -9.92 -6.25 14.24
N ALA A 158 -9.39 -5.18 13.63
CA ALA A 158 -9.91 -4.64 12.36
C ALA A 158 -9.84 -5.65 11.19
N PHE A 159 -8.99 -6.67 11.29
CA PHE A 159 -8.74 -7.64 10.23
C PHE A 159 -9.37 -9.02 10.45
N LEU A 160 -10.26 -9.20 11.44
CA LEU A 160 -10.88 -10.51 11.73
C LEU A 160 -11.65 -11.11 10.54
N ALA A 161 -12.14 -10.29 9.62
CA ALA A 161 -12.83 -10.74 8.41
C ALA A 161 -11.88 -11.25 7.31
N TYR A 162 -10.56 -11.11 7.45
CA TYR A 162 -9.57 -11.60 6.50
C TYR A 162 -9.05 -12.97 6.96
N PRO A 163 -9.07 -14.01 6.10
CA PRO A 163 -8.57 -15.34 6.43
C PRO A 163 -7.03 -15.37 6.35
N MET A 164 -6.36 -14.53 7.14
CA MET A 164 -4.91 -14.39 7.16
C MET A 164 -4.30 -15.08 8.38
N ASP A 165 -3.14 -15.70 8.19
CA ASP A 165 -2.34 -16.24 9.28
C ASP A 165 -1.85 -15.08 10.17
N PRO A 166 -2.17 -15.07 11.47
CA PRO A 166 -1.68 -14.04 12.40
C PRO A 166 -0.15 -13.91 12.41
N ARG A 167 0.59 -15.01 12.21
CA ARG A 167 2.07 -14.98 12.18
C ARG A 167 2.61 -14.23 10.97
N ALA A 168 1.95 -14.37 9.82
CA ALA A 168 2.32 -13.63 8.61
C ALA A 168 2.06 -12.13 8.73
N ALA A 169 1.09 -11.72 9.56
CA ALA A 169 0.72 -10.32 9.82
C ALA A 169 1.54 -9.65 10.94
N ASP A 170 2.33 -10.42 11.70
CA ASP A 170 3.08 -9.95 12.88
C ASP A 170 4.51 -9.49 12.56
N SER A 171 5.10 -9.98 11.46
CA SER A 171 6.49 -9.67 11.08
C SER A 171 6.63 -8.23 10.54
N PRO A 172 7.30 -7.30 11.25
CA PRO A 172 7.40 -5.91 10.81
C PRO A 172 8.17 -5.76 9.49
N SER A 173 9.25 -6.53 9.33
CA SER A 173 10.06 -6.54 8.11
C SER A 173 9.28 -7.05 6.90
N THR A 174 8.47 -8.10 7.08
CA THR A 174 7.57 -8.60 6.02
C THR A 174 6.53 -7.56 5.65
N MET A 175 5.88 -6.94 6.64
CA MET A 175 4.85 -5.94 6.39
C MET A 175 5.41 -4.70 5.70
N LEU A 176 6.57 -4.19 6.11
CA LEU A 176 7.27 -3.10 5.41
C LEU A 176 7.60 -3.48 3.97
N ALA A 177 8.14 -4.67 3.74
CA ALA A 177 8.43 -5.13 2.39
C ALA A 177 7.17 -5.25 1.51
N LEU A 178 6.02 -5.62 2.10
CA LEU A 178 4.74 -5.63 1.42
C LEU A 178 4.21 -4.22 1.11
N ILE A 179 4.40 -3.24 2.01
CA ILE A 179 4.11 -1.82 1.77
C ILE A 179 4.97 -1.30 0.61
N ILE A 180 6.27 -1.56 0.63
CA ILE A 180 7.21 -1.17 -0.44
C ILE A 180 6.81 -1.80 -1.77
N ARG A 181 6.43 -3.08 -1.78
CA ARG A 181 5.96 -3.78 -2.98
C ARG A 181 4.70 -3.11 -3.55
N TRP A 182 3.75 -2.74 -2.68
CA TRP A 182 2.54 -2.04 -3.08
C TRP A 182 2.83 -0.66 -3.64
N PHE A 183 3.65 0.13 -2.92
CA PHE A 183 4.11 1.45 -3.34
C PHE A 183 4.76 1.40 -4.71
N THR A 184 5.73 0.50 -4.92
CA THR A 184 6.47 0.37 -6.18
C THR A 184 5.51 0.01 -7.33
N GLY A 185 4.61 -0.94 -7.11
CA GLY A 185 3.61 -1.31 -8.11
C GLY A 185 2.66 -0.17 -8.47
N ARG A 186 2.34 0.70 -7.50
CA ARG A 186 1.51 1.89 -7.74
C ARG A 186 2.28 3.00 -8.44
N GLN A 187 3.49 3.29 -8.00
CA GLN A 187 4.40 4.26 -8.62
C GLN A 187 4.63 3.93 -10.11
N ASP A 188 4.86 2.65 -10.43
CA ASP A 188 5.03 2.21 -11.82
C ASP A 188 3.77 2.44 -12.67
N ARG A 189 2.57 2.33 -12.07
CA ARG A 189 1.31 2.66 -12.76
C ARG A 189 1.17 4.16 -12.98
N ILE A 190 1.51 4.98 -11.99
CA ILE A 190 1.50 6.45 -12.10
C ILE A 190 2.44 6.89 -13.23
N ARG A 191 3.70 6.46 -13.19
CA ARG A 191 4.71 6.76 -14.21
C ARG A 191 4.32 6.27 -15.60
N ARG A 192 3.59 5.15 -15.70
CA ARG A 192 3.08 4.65 -16.99
C ARG A 192 1.98 5.56 -17.53
N GLU A 193 1.08 6.02 -16.67
CA GLU A 193 0.00 6.93 -17.04
C GLU A 193 0.55 8.29 -17.48
N GLU A 194 1.54 8.83 -16.76
CA GLU A 194 2.24 10.08 -17.13
C GLU A 194 2.93 9.97 -18.49
N ARG A 195 3.61 8.85 -18.77
CA ARG A 195 4.29 8.62 -20.06
C ARG A 195 3.32 8.32 -21.20
N ASN A 196 2.17 7.75 -20.90
CA ASN A 196 1.19 7.33 -21.90
C ASN A 196 -0.23 7.51 -21.36
N PRO A 197 -0.79 8.73 -21.43
CA PRO A 197 -2.14 9.01 -20.93
C PRO A 197 -3.20 8.06 -21.51
N GLY A 198 -4.11 7.62 -20.65
CA GLY A 198 -5.12 6.60 -20.93
C GLY A 198 -4.61 5.16 -20.84
N SER A 199 -3.36 4.91 -20.41
CA SER A 199 -2.81 3.56 -20.30
C SER A 199 -3.58 2.70 -19.31
N ALA A 200 -4.02 3.28 -18.19
CA ALA A 200 -4.81 2.61 -17.17
C ALA A 200 -6.16 2.16 -17.72
N GLN A 201 -6.85 3.03 -18.48
CA GLN A 201 -8.13 2.71 -19.10
C GLN A 201 -7.97 1.62 -20.17
N ARG A 202 -6.96 1.75 -21.05
CA ARG A 202 -6.66 0.72 -22.06
C ARG A 202 -6.35 -0.63 -21.42
N GLN A 203 -5.58 -0.63 -20.31
CA GLN A 203 -5.28 -1.85 -19.57
C GLN A 203 -6.54 -2.48 -18.96
N GLN A 204 -7.45 -1.68 -18.40
CA GLN A 204 -8.73 -2.19 -17.89
C GLN A 204 -9.58 -2.83 -18.98
N ILE A 205 -9.71 -2.18 -20.14
CA ILE A 205 -10.43 -2.73 -21.29
C ILE A 205 -9.80 -4.05 -21.75
N MET A 206 -8.47 -4.12 -21.82
CA MET A 206 -7.77 -5.36 -22.17
C MET A 206 -8.03 -6.49 -21.16
N VAL A 207 -7.99 -6.20 -19.86
CA VAL A 207 -8.27 -7.18 -18.81
C VAL A 207 -9.71 -7.67 -18.87
N GLN A 208 -10.69 -6.77 -19.04
CA GLN A 208 -12.11 -7.14 -19.21
C GLN A 208 -12.31 -8.05 -20.42
N LYS A 209 -11.73 -7.69 -21.58
CA LYS A 209 -11.80 -8.53 -22.79
C LYS A 209 -11.15 -9.89 -22.59
N SER A 210 -10.06 -9.98 -21.83
CA SER A 210 -9.40 -11.24 -21.51
C SER A 210 -10.28 -12.13 -20.63
N GLN A 211 -10.87 -11.56 -19.58
CA GLN A 211 -11.80 -12.27 -18.69
C GLN A 211 -13.01 -12.80 -19.45
N GLN A 212 -13.61 -11.97 -20.32
CA GLN A 212 -14.71 -12.39 -21.19
C GLN A 212 -14.35 -13.62 -22.04
N ARG A 213 -13.14 -13.66 -22.62
CA ARG A 213 -12.69 -14.83 -23.41
C ARG A 213 -12.56 -16.09 -22.56
N LEU A 214 -12.03 -15.97 -21.35
CA LEU A 214 -11.89 -17.11 -20.43
C LEU A 214 -13.26 -17.67 -20.03
N THR A 215 -14.24 -16.80 -19.76
CA THR A 215 -15.61 -17.22 -19.44
C THR A 215 -16.27 -17.92 -20.62
N VAL A 216 -16.14 -17.39 -21.84
CA VAL A 216 -16.69 -18.02 -23.06
C VAL A 216 -16.06 -19.39 -23.31
N CYS A 217 -14.74 -19.53 -23.16
CA CYS A 217 -14.06 -20.82 -23.31
C CYS A 217 -14.47 -21.86 -22.27
N HIS A 218 -14.81 -21.46 -21.04
CA HIS A 218 -15.34 -22.39 -20.05
C HIS A 218 -16.77 -22.84 -20.38
N CYS A 219 -17.64 -21.94 -20.86
CA CYS A 219 -19.00 -22.31 -21.25
C CYS A 219 -19.06 -23.24 -22.47
N THR A 220 -18.02 -23.27 -23.32
CA THR A 220 -17.95 -24.17 -24.48
C THR A 220 -17.32 -25.54 -24.17
N ALA A 221 -16.82 -25.76 -22.95
CA ALA A 221 -16.17 -27.01 -22.55
C ALA A 221 -17.08 -27.96 -21.74
N ASP A 222 -18.31 -27.55 -21.44
CA ASP A 222 -19.31 -28.32 -20.69
C ASP A 222 -20.43 -28.89 -21.59
N VAL A 223 -20.12 -29.23 -22.85
CA VAL A 223 -21.00 -29.95 -23.80
C VAL A 223 -20.29 -31.18 -24.31
#